data_AF-A0A371B2Q3-F1
#
_entry.id   AF-A0A371B2Q3-F1
#
_cell.length_a   1.000
_cell.length_b   1.000
_cell.length_c   1.000
_cell.angle_alpha   90.00
_cell.angle_beta   90.00
_cell.angle_gamma   90.00
#
_symmetry.space_group_name_H-M   'P 1'
#
loop_
_entity.id
_entity.type
_entity.pdbx_description
1 polymer ?
#
loop_
_entity_poly.entity_id
_entity_poly.type
_entity_poly.pdbx_seq_one_letter_code
_entity_poly.pdbx_strand_id
1 'polypeptide(L)'
;MTVAQRLCRLVLPIALAAPTVALAQTFEAPPSFNAAQIKGIVPTGDNYTVRSPVRSDGFLRVYSLETPYGETVAPGDQMAVMRINELRALAQLEKVSSSNTFATALANAGLNPIKYTGRLITNPIGTIQGTLSGIGTMFNRIGSGISNAGKTQDGALASLIGVTTERRTLAATYGVDPYTDFPPLDAKLKQLAEAAALGGLAVTGALIAVPGAAGIVVSNLSTANKLNNMTIEDLARQYTAAQILDLNRTKLTEMDVPSELIERLLANRNYTPVDMAAMVAAIDSMKTVQGRAVFFDAAGAADERSNAYFMRRQAELLAAEYKRHSSYNHIVTLGGLPFLVAKDGRFVTVAPLDALSWTPETSARLNAFTKARNELVDKSRGEIRITGTASALAKKQLKALGWTVVENQRG
;
A
#
# COMPACT_ATOMS: atom_id res chain seq x y z
N MET A 1 86.17 44.88 8.86
CA MET A 1 85.96 44.58 10.29
C MET A 1 84.47 44.60 10.59
N THR A 2 83.93 43.44 10.96
CA THR A 2 82.69 43.15 11.72
C THR A 2 81.38 43.87 11.38
N VAL A 3 80.44 43.13 10.79
CA VAL A 3 78.99 43.40 10.83
C VAL A 3 78.30 42.23 11.56
N ALA A 4 77.52 42.55 12.58
CA ALA A 4 76.75 41.63 13.41
C ALA A 4 75.40 41.30 12.75
N GLN A 5 74.97 40.04 12.79
CA GLN A 5 73.61 39.62 12.42
C GLN A 5 72.90 38.97 13.61
N ARG A 6 71.76 39.58 13.99
CA ARG A 6 70.81 39.09 14.99
C ARG A 6 69.94 37.99 14.38
N LEU A 7 69.91 36.80 15.00
CA LEU A 7 68.93 35.76 14.72
C LEU A 7 67.61 36.06 15.45
N CYS A 8 66.55 36.31 14.69
CA CYS A 8 65.18 36.39 15.17
C CYS A 8 64.55 34.98 15.06
N ARG A 9 64.20 34.35 16.19
CA ARG A 9 63.50 33.06 16.22
C ARG A 9 61.99 33.27 16.05
N LEU A 10 61.44 32.81 14.93
CA LEU A 10 60.00 32.73 14.68
C LEU A 10 59.44 31.51 15.44
N VAL A 11 58.53 31.72 16.39
CA VAL A 11 57.79 30.64 17.07
C VAL A 11 56.47 30.46 16.33
N LEU A 12 56.30 29.30 15.67
CA LEU A 12 55.08 28.90 14.98
C LEU A 12 54.15 28.18 15.98
N PRO A 13 52.88 28.59 16.18
CA PRO A 13 51.96 27.85 17.03
C PRO A 13 51.49 26.58 16.32
N ILE A 14 51.75 25.42 16.93
CA ILE A 14 51.20 24.13 16.51
C ILE A 14 49.74 24.09 16.96
N ALA A 15 48.81 24.28 16.04
CA ALA A 15 47.39 24.03 16.27
C ALA A 15 47.15 22.51 16.34
N LEU A 16 46.85 21.99 17.52
CA LEU A 16 46.34 20.62 17.65
C LEU A 16 44.95 20.55 17.01
N ALA A 17 44.88 19.98 15.81
CA ALA A 17 43.63 19.51 15.23
C ALA A 17 43.14 18.30 16.05
N ALA A 18 42.12 18.50 16.89
CA ALA A 18 41.44 17.38 17.52
C ALA A 18 40.77 16.53 16.42
N PRO A 19 40.97 15.21 16.40
CA PRO A 19 40.28 14.35 15.44
C PRO A 19 38.78 14.41 15.75
N THR A 20 37.99 14.90 14.79
CA THR A 20 36.56 14.69 14.79
C THR A 20 36.32 13.18 14.68
N VAL A 21 35.96 12.55 15.79
CA VAL A 21 35.50 11.16 15.79
C VAL A 21 34.17 11.14 15.04
N ALA A 22 34.21 10.83 13.75
CA ALA A 22 33.03 10.47 13.01
C ALA A 22 32.46 9.20 13.67
N LEU A 23 31.34 9.35 14.39
CA LEU A 23 30.57 8.21 14.87
C LEU A 23 30.20 7.38 13.64
N ALA A 24 30.85 6.22 13.44
CA ALA A 24 30.45 5.27 12.44
C ALA A 24 28.96 4.96 12.69
N GLN A 25 28.10 5.30 11.73
CA GLN A 25 26.68 4.98 11.84
C GLN A 25 26.56 3.45 11.88
N THR A 26 26.17 2.92 13.03
CA THR A 26 25.89 1.49 13.18
C THR A 26 24.57 1.21 12.47
N PHE A 27 24.61 0.40 11.42
CA PHE A 27 23.43 -0.14 10.74
C PHE A 27 23.17 -1.56 11.20
N GLU A 28 21.92 -2.01 11.03
CA GLU A 28 21.52 -3.40 11.26
C GLU A 28 20.99 -4.03 9.97
N ALA A 29 21.03 -5.36 9.92
CA ALA A 29 20.32 -6.11 8.91
C ALA A 29 18.82 -6.17 9.26
N PRO A 30 17.91 -6.06 8.28
CA PRO A 30 16.49 -6.30 8.51
C PRO A 30 16.23 -7.66 9.15
N PRO A 31 15.30 -7.74 10.12
CA PRO A 31 14.93 -9.00 10.74
C PRO A 31 14.15 -9.92 9.78
N SER A 32 14.08 -11.19 10.15
CA SER A 32 13.18 -12.16 9.53
C SER A 32 12.23 -12.72 10.58
N PHE A 33 11.05 -13.16 10.14
CA PHE A 33 9.93 -13.48 11.00
C PHE A 33 9.39 -14.87 10.68
N ASN A 34 8.98 -15.60 11.70
CA ASN A 34 8.19 -16.80 11.50
C ASN A 34 6.77 -16.39 11.08
N ALA A 35 6.33 -16.81 9.89
CA ALA A 35 5.01 -16.48 9.35
C ALA A 35 3.85 -16.76 10.34
N ALA A 36 3.95 -17.86 11.10
CA ALA A 36 2.92 -18.26 12.06
C ALA A 36 2.80 -17.34 13.29
N GLN A 37 3.81 -16.50 13.54
CA GLN A 37 3.82 -15.54 14.65
C GLN A 37 3.38 -14.13 14.22
N ILE A 38 3.13 -13.93 12.93
CA ILE A 38 2.70 -12.64 12.41
C ILE A 38 1.19 -12.51 12.57
N LYS A 39 0.77 -11.53 13.38
CA LYS A 39 -0.64 -11.28 13.62
C LYS A 39 -1.37 -10.93 12.32
N GLY A 40 -2.51 -11.57 12.09
CA GLY A 40 -3.37 -11.33 10.92
C GLY A 40 -2.97 -12.13 9.68
N ILE A 41 -1.81 -12.81 9.69
CA ILE A 41 -1.38 -13.70 8.62
C ILE A 41 -1.72 -15.14 9.00
N VAL A 42 -2.44 -15.81 8.11
CA VAL A 42 -2.70 -17.25 8.22
C VAL A 42 -1.66 -17.96 7.34
N PRO A 43 -0.72 -18.73 7.91
CA PRO A 43 0.45 -19.22 7.17
C PRO A 43 0.12 -20.29 6.13
N THR A 44 -1.00 -21.01 6.25
CA THR A 44 -1.42 -22.05 5.30
C THR A 44 -2.93 -21.99 5.11
N GLY A 45 -3.40 -22.13 3.88
CA GLY A 45 -4.81 -22.27 3.54
C GLY A 45 -5.03 -23.32 2.44
N ASP A 46 -6.29 -23.49 2.01
CA ASP A 46 -6.71 -24.54 1.07
C ASP A 46 -5.88 -24.61 -0.23
N ASN A 47 -5.38 -23.47 -0.70
CA ASN A 47 -4.66 -23.35 -1.97
C ASN A 47 -3.40 -22.47 -1.87
N TYR A 48 -2.82 -22.32 -0.67
CA TYR A 48 -1.56 -21.59 -0.53
C TYR A 48 -0.77 -21.95 0.74
N THR A 49 0.54 -21.71 0.71
CA THR A 49 1.42 -21.70 1.89
C THR A 49 2.32 -20.47 1.86
N VAL A 50 2.45 -19.77 2.98
CA VAL A 50 3.39 -18.66 3.16
C VAL A 50 4.78 -19.23 3.45
N ARG A 51 5.76 -18.89 2.62
CA ARG A 51 7.15 -19.27 2.84
C ARG A 51 7.67 -18.64 4.14
N SER A 52 8.31 -19.45 4.98
CA SER A 52 8.93 -19.02 6.25
C SER A 52 10.43 -19.33 6.21
N PRO A 53 11.32 -18.43 6.66
CA PRO A 53 11.02 -17.15 7.31
C PRO A 53 10.63 -16.04 6.33
N VAL A 54 9.72 -15.16 6.76
CA VAL A 54 9.32 -13.94 6.06
C VAL A 54 10.37 -12.86 6.32
N ARG A 55 11.02 -12.34 5.28
CA ARG A 55 12.08 -11.33 5.41
C ARG A 55 11.49 -9.93 5.40
N SER A 56 12.13 -8.99 6.11
CA SER A 56 11.85 -7.56 5.99
C SER A 56 12.88 -6.92 5.04
N ASP A 57 12.49 -5.84 4.36
CA ASP A 57 13.40 -4.94 3.64
C ASP A 57 13.84 -3.73 4.49
N GLY A 58 13.40 -3.67 5.74
CA GLY A 58 13.63 -2.56 6.66
C GLY A 58 12.43 -1.61 6.81
N PHE A 59 11.43 -1.72 5.94
CA PHE A 59 10.13 -1.04 6.04
C PHE A 59 8.98 -2.05 6.15
N LEU A 60 8.89 -2.95 5.17
CA LEU A 60 7.82 -3.91 4.98
C LEU A 60 8.33 -5.34 5.12
N ARG A 61 7.42 -6.25 5.50
CA ARG A 61 7.67 -7.68 5.39
C ARG A 61 7.31 -8.14 3.97
N VAL A 62 8.20 -8.89 3.32
CA VAL A 62 8.00 -9.37 1.96
C VAL A 62 7.60 -10.84 1.99
N TYR A 63 6.35 -11.11 1.63
CA TYR A 63 5.76 -12.45 1.67
C TYR A 63 5.93 -13.14 0.32
N SER A 64 6.30 -14.42 0.35
CA SER A 64 6.22 -15.33 -0.79
C SER A 64 5.13 -16.36 -0.50
N LEU A 65 4.14 -16.43 -1.38
CA LEU A 65 2.99 -17.33 -1.31
C LEU A 65 3.18 -18.42 -2.36
N GLU A 66 3.40 -19.64 -1.91
CA GLU A 66 3.42 -20.83 -2.77
C GLU A 66 1.98 -21.25 -3.03
N THR A 67 1.58 -21.34 -4.30
CA THR A 67 0.20 -21.68 -4.69
C THR A 67 0.20 -22.69 -5.86
N PRO A 68 -0.90 -23.43 -6.09
CA PRO A 68 -1.06 -24.28 -7.27
C PRO A 68 -0.97 -23.52 -8.60
N TYR A 69 -1.14 -22.21 -8.58
CA TYR A 69 -1.08 -21.31 -9.75
C TYR A 69 0.30 -20.69 -9.95
N GLY A 70 1.28 -21.08 -9.12
CA GLY A 70 2.63 -20.54 -9.08
C GLY A 70 2.90 -19.66 -7.85
N GLU A 71 4.16 -19.24 -7.70
CA GLU A 71 4.58 -18.40 -6.58
C GLU A 71 4.16 -16.94 -6.80
N THR A 72 3.59 -16.31 -5.77
CA THR A 72 3.18 -14.90 -5.77
C THR A 72 3.86 -14.15 -4.63
N VAL A 73 4.41 -12.97 -4.93
CA VAL A 73 5.02 -12.10 -3.92
C VAL A 73 4.01 -11.03 -3.49
N ALA A 74 3.94 -10.77 -2.18
CA ALA A 74 3.13 -9.70 -1.60
C ALA A 74 3.98 -8.85 -0.65
N PRO A 75 4.46 -7.68 -1.09
CA PRO A 75 5.17 -6.73 -0.23
C PRO A 75 4.19 -6.08 0.77
N GLY A 76 4.45 -6.27 2.05
CA GLY A 76 3.71 -5.68 3.15
C GLY A 76 2.60 -6.58 3.70
N ASP A 77 2.36 -6.49 5.02
CA ASP A 77 1.33 -7.27 5.71
C ASP A 77 -0.05 -7.08 5.08
N GLN A 78 -0.42 -5.83 4.77
CA GLN A 78 -1.75 -5.52 4.27
C GLN A 78 -1.96 -6.13 2.87
N MET A 79 -0.95 -6.09 2.01
CA MET A 79 -1.03 -6.73 0.69
C MET A 79 -1.05 -8.25 0.81
N ALA A 80 -0.31 -8.82 1.76
CA ALA A 80 -0.35 -10.26 2.03
C ALA A 80 -1.73 -10.70 2.51
N VAL A 81 -2.36 -9.95 3.43
CA VAL A 81 -3.76 -10.19 3.85
C VAL A 81 -4.70 -10.11 2.65
N MET A 82 -4.54 -9.10 1.78
CA MET A 82 -5.33 -8.99 0.56
C MET A 82 -5.19 -10.23 -0.33
N ARG A 83 -3.97 -10.64 -0.67
CA ARG A 83 -3.69 -11.79 -1.53
C ARG A 83 -4.18 -13.11 -0.92
N ILE A 84 -4.02 -13.29 0.39
CA ILE A 84 -4.55 -14.46 1.10
C ILE A 84 -6.09 -14.50 0.99
N ASN A 85 -6.75 -13.35 1.11
CA ASN A 85 -8.19 -13.29 0.93
C ASN A 85 -8.62 -13.60 -0.51
N GLU A 86 -7.88 -13.10 -1.50
CA GLU A 86 -8.11 -13.42 -2.92
C GLU A 86 -7.94 -14.91 -3.23
N LEU A 87 -6.91 -15.55 -2.66
CA LEU A 87 -6.66 -16.99 -2.76
C LEU A 87 -7.80 -17.79 -2.12
N ARG A 88 -8.25 -17.37 -0.95
CA ARG A 88 -9.40 -17.99 -0.28
C ARG A 88 -10.68 -17.86 -1.11
N ALA A 89 -10.96 -16.68 -1.65
CA ALA A 89 -12.11 -16.48 -2.54
C ALA A 89 -12.00 -17.38 -3.78
N LEU A 90 -10.82 -17.46 -4.39
CA LEU A 90 -10.55 -18.35 -5.52
C LEU A 90 -10.84 -19.82 -5.18
N ALA A 91 -10.38 -20.31 -4.03
CA ALA A 91 -10.64 -21.68 -3.58
C ALA A 91 -12.16 -21.96 -3.45
N GLN A 92 -12.93 -20.99 -2.95
CA GLN A 92 -14.38 -21.14 -2.83
C GLN A 92 -15.08 -21.09 -4.20
N LEU A 93 -14.70 -20.15 -5.06
CA LEU A 93 -15.20 -20.04 -6.43
C LEU A 93 -14.91 -21.31 -7.26
N GLU A 94 -13.76 -21.95 -7.04
CA GLU A 94 -13.42 -23.22 -7.65
C GLU A 94 -14.31 -24.38 -7.18
N LYS A 95 -14.60 -24.47 -5.88
CA LYS A 95 -15.55 -25.45 -5.33
C LYS A 95 -16.93 -25.32 -6.00
N VAL A 96 -17.44 -24.10 -6.16
CA VAL A 96 -18.72 -23.88 -6.85
C VAL A 96 -18.66 -24.29 -8.31
N SER A 97 -17.60 -23.90 -8.99
CA SER A 97 -17.43 -24.19 -10.42
C SER A 97 -17.21 -25.67 -10.73
N SER A 98 -16.83 -26.47 -9.73
CA SER A 98 -16.63 -27.92 -9.87
C SER A 98 -17.92 -28.71 -9.69
N SER A 99 -19.05 -28.05 -9.39
CA SER A 99 -20.35 -28.71 -9.26
C SER A 99 -20.90 -29.14 -10.64
N ASN A 100 -21.61 -30.27 -10.69
CA ASN A 100 -22.25 -30.75 -11.92
C ASN A 100 -23.23 -29.72 -12.49
N THR A 101 -23.97 -29.03 -11.63
CA THR A 101 -24.90 -27.96 -12.03
C THR A 101 -24.16 -26.84 -12.76
N PHE A 102 -22.99 -26.43 -12.28
CA PHE A 102 -22.18 -25.42 -12.95
C PHE A 102 -21.58 -25.96 -14.26
N ALA A 103 -21.06 -27.18 -14.27
CA ALA A 103 -20.50 -27.80 -15.47
C ALA A 103 -21.55 -27.89 -16.61
N THR A 104 -22.78 -28.29 -16.28
CA THR A 104 -23.89 -28.33 -17.23
C THR A 104 -24.27 -26.92 -17.72
N ALA A 105 -24.33 -25.93 -16.83
CA ALA A 105 -24.61 -24.55 -17.23
C ALA A 105 -23.53 -23.97 -18.17
N LEU A 106 -22.26 -24.24 -17.88
CA LEU A 106 -21.13 -23.81 -18.71
C LEU A 106 -21.16 -24.47 -20.10
N ALA A 107 -21.44 -25.78 -20.15
CA ALA A 107 -21.59 -26.53 -21.39
C ALA A 107 -22.77 -26.01 -22.23
N ASN A 108 -23.92 -25.77 -21.61
CA ASN A 108 -25.10 -25.22 -22.28
C ASN A 108 -24.86 -23.80 -22.80
N ALA A 109 -24.04 -23.01 -22.12
CA ALA A 109 -23.63 -21.67 -22.55
C ALA A 109 -22.56 -21.69 -23.66
N GLY A 110 -22.06 -22.86 -24.08
CA GLY A 110 -21.01 -22.99 -25.09
C GLY A 110 -19.64 -22.46 -24.62
N LEU A 111 -19.42 -22.33 -23.31
CA LEU A 111 -18.17 -21.84 -22.73
C LEU A 111 -17.25 -23.01 -22.35
N ASN A 112 -15.95 -22.85 -22.59
CA ASN A 112 -14.96 -23.86 -22.22
C ASN A 112 -14.48 -23.68 -20.77
N PRO A 113 -14.23 -24.78 -20.02
CA PRO A 113 -13.58 -24.69 -18.73
C PRO A 113 -12.17 -24.10 -18.86
N ILE A 114 -11.97 -22.89 -18.34
CA ILE A 114 -10.64 -22.31 -18.21
C ILE A 114 -10.01 -22.89 -16.96
N LYS A 115 -9.01 -23.75 -17.14
CA LYS A 115 -8.03 -24.03 -16.08
C LYS A 115 -6.93 -23.00 -16.22
N TYR A 116 -6.68 -22.19 -15.20
CA TYR A 116 -5.49 -21.36 -15.18
C TYR A 116 -4.28 -22.29 -15.06
N THR A 117 -3.64 -22.58 -16.19
CA THR A 117 -2.43 -23.43 -16.29
C THR A 117 -1.15 -22.60 -16.34
N GLY A 118 -1.25 -21.30 -16.04
CA GLY A 118 -0.18 -20.33 -16.18
C GLY A 118 1.03 -20.68 -15.32
N ARG A 119 2.15 -20.95 -15.98
CA ARG A 119 3.51 -20.80 -15.44
C ARG A 119 3.71 -19.32 -15.10
N LEU A 120 3.59 -18.95 -13.82
CA LEU A 120 4.20 -17.70 -13.36
C LEU A 120 5.71 -17.81 -13.59
N ILE A 121 6.29 -16.76 -14.17
CA ILE A 121 7.60 -16.76 -14.81
C ILE A 121 8.71 -17.37 -13.94
N THR A 122 9.50 -18.19 -14.63
CA THR A 122 10.77 -18.83 -14.32
C THR A 122 11.81 -17.89 -13.72
N ASN A 123 11.98 -17.94 -12.39
CA ASN A 123 13.27 -18.14 -11.69
C ASN A 123 13.08 -18.00 -10.15
N PRO A 124 12.54 -19.02 -9.45
CA PRO A 124 12.18 -18.88 -8.04
C PRO A 124 13.34 -19.07 -7.04
N ILE A 125 14.61 -19.20 -7.47
CA ILE A 125 15.73 -19.41 -6.53
C ILE A 125 16.62 -18.16 -6.38
N GLY A 126 16.63 -17.25 -7.36
CA GLY A 126 17.49 -16.05 -7.34
C GLY A 126 16.79 -14.73 -6.93
N THR A 127 15.51 -14.57 -7.28
CA THR A 127 14.83 -13.25 -7.19
C THR A 127 14.35 -12.91 -5.77
N ILE A 128 14.11 -13.92 -4.94
CA ILE A 128 13.58 -13.73 -3.57
C ILE A 128 14.65 -13.14 -2.63
N GLN A 129 15.94 -13.35 -2.91
CA GLN A 129 17.02 -12.78 -2.09
C GLN A 129 17.19 -11.25 -2.28
N GLY A 130 16.64 -10.67 -3.35
CA GLY A 130 16.79 -9.25 -3.70
C GLY A 130 15.48 -8.49 -3.92
N THR A 131 14.32 -9.07 -3.66
CA THR A 131 13.03 -8.35 -3.79
C THR A 131 12.86 -7.42 -2.59
N LEU A 132 13.31 -6.17 -2.74
CA LEU A 132 12.94 -5.07 -1.85
C LEU A 132 11.55 -4.57 -2.27
N SER A 133 10.73 -4.11 -1.33
CA SER A 133 9.53 -3.38 -1.73
C SER A 133 9.94 -2.11 -2.48
N GLY A 134 9.19 -1.72 -3.50
CA GLY A 134 9.43 -0.47 -4.24
C GLY A 134 9.14 0.80 -3.43
N ILE A 135 8.99 0.70 -2.11
CA ILE A 135 8.50 1.82 -1.30
C ILE A 135 9.56 2.90 -1.09
N GLY A 136 10.84 2.51 -0.97
CA GLY A 136 11.95 3.45 -0.88
C GLY A 136 12.08 4.30 -2.15
N THR A 137 11.92 3.67 -3.32
CA THR A 137 11.93 4.36 -4.62
C THR A 137 10.69 5.23 -4.81
N MET A 138 9.49 4.78 -4.40
CA MET A 138 8.29 5.63 -4.38
C MET A 138 8.51 6.89 -3.57
N PHE A 139 9.03 6.78 -2.34
CA PHE A 139 9.27 7.96 -1.52
C PHE A 139 10.25 8.92 -2.20
N ASN A 140 11.32 8.43 -2.83
CA ASN A 140 12.26 9.28 -3.57
C ASN A 140 11.62 10.04 -4.74
N ARG A 141 10.59 9.47 -5.38
CA ARG A 141 9.84 10.15 -6.45
C ARG A 141 8.93 11.25 -5.92
N ILE A 142 8.36 11.04 -4.72
CA ILE A 142 7.55 12.07 -4.07
C ILE A 142 8.49 13.19 -3.59
N GLY A 143 8.53 14.28 -4.34
CA GLY A 143 9.38 15.45 -4.08
C GLY A 143 10.45 15.73 -5.14
N SER A 144 10.73 14.79 -6.06
CA SER A 144 11.61 15.05 -7.22
C SER A 144 10.84 15.56 -8.45
N GLY A 145 9.52 15.69 -8.36
CA GLY A 145 8.65 16.10 -9.47
C GLY A 145 8.56 15.08 -10.60
N ILE A 146 9.19 13.90 -10.45
CA ILE A 146 9.14 12.80 -11.42
C ILE A 146 7.74 12.21 -11.35
N SER A 147 6.87 12.71 -12.22
CA SER A 147 5.53 12.18 -12.41
C SER A 147 5.57 11.00 -13.39
N ASN A 148 4.75 9.99 -13.15
CA ASN A 148 4.37 9.02 -14.18
C ASN A 148 3.44 9.72 -15.20
N ALA A 149 3.96 10.74 -15.90
CA ALA A 149 3.26 11.43 -16.97
C ALA A 149 3.37 10.58 -18.24
N GLY A 150 2.27 9.99 -18.67
CA GLY A 150 2.25 9.27 -19.94
C GLY A 150 0.98 8.50 -20.27
N LYS A 151 -0.06 8.52 -19.43
CA LYS A 151 -1.29 7.76 -19.69
C LYS A 151 -2.50 8.62 -19.34
N THR A 152 -3.45 8.69 -20.26
CA THR A 152 -4.75 9.33 -20.05
C THR A 152 -5.69 8.40 -19.29
N GLN A 153 -6.69 8.97 -18.63
CA GLN A 153 -7.71 8.20 -17.93
C GLN A 153 -8.44 7.24 -18.88
N ASP A 154 -8.73 7.65 -20.11
CA ASP A 154 -9.38 6.81 -21.12
C ASP A 154 -8.62 5.50 -21.36
N GLY A 155 -7.29 5.56 -21.43
CA GLY A 155 -6.47 4.35 -21.57
C GLY A 155 -6.52 3.45 -20.33
N ALA A 156 -6.64 4.03 -19.13
CA ALA A 156 -6.79 3.27 -17.89
C ALA A 156 -8.19 2.62 -17.79
N LEU A 157 -9.23 3.34 -18.21
CA LEU A 157 -10.60 2.82 -18.30
C LEU A 157 -10.74 1.74 -19.37
N ALA A 158 -10.02 1.86 -20.50
CA ALA A 158 -10.03 0.87 -21.56
C ALA A 158 -9.56 -0.52 -21.08
N SER A 159 -8.61 -0.58 -20.14
CA SER A 159 -8.19 -1.85 -19.52
C SER A 159 -9.23 -2.47 -18.58
N LEU A 160 -10.28 -1.73 -18.20
CA LEU A 160 -11.36 -2.18 -17.34
C LEU A 160 -12.64 -2.54 -18.12
N ILE A 161 -12.56 -2.50 -19.45
CA ILE A 161 -13.63 -2.97 -20.35
C ILE A 161 -13.82 -4.48 -20.12
N GLY A 162 -15.06 -4.89 -19.85
CA GLY A 162 -15.43 -6.29 -19.62
C GLY A 162 -15.77 -6.64 -18.17
N VAL A 163 -15.68 -5.70 -17.22
CA VAL A 163 -16.19 -5.92 -15.86
C VAL A 163 -17.70 -5.71 -15.80
N THR A 164 -18.45 -6.81 -15.87
CA THR A 164 -19.93 -6.82 -15.88
C THR A 164 -20.53 -6.65 -14.48
N THR A 165 -21.84 -6.43 -14.41
CA THR A 165 -22.59 -6.36 -13.13
C THR A 165 -22.53 -7.68 -12.36
N GLU A 166 -22.57 -8.81 -13.06
CA GLU A 166 -22.47 -10.15 -12.49
C GLU A 166 -21.10 -10.34 -11.84
N ARG A 167 -20.02 -9.92 -12.52
CA ARG A 167 -18.66 -9.97 -11.98
C ARG A 167 -18.55 -9.13 -10.70
N ARG A 168 -19.09 -7.91 -10.70
CA ARG A 168 -19.09 -7.02 -9.53
C ARG A 168 -19.87 -7.62 -8.35
N THR A 169 -21.05 -8.16 -8.62
CA THR A 169 -21.90 -8.81 -7.62
C THR A 169 -21.22 -10.03 -7.03
N LEU A 170 -20.61 -10.86 -7.88
CA LEU A 170 -19.86 -12.03 -7.46
C LEU A 170 -18.65 -11.63 -6.62
N ALA A 171 -17.79 -10.73 -7.11
CA ALA A 171 -16.60 -10.30 -6.37
C ALA A 171 -16.94 -9.72 -4.99
N ALA A 172 -17.96 -8.85 -4.91
CA ALA A 172 -18.44 -8.29 -3.66
C ALA A 172 -18.97 -9.36 -2.69
N THR A 173 -19.70 -10.36 -3.19
CA THR A 173 -20.19 -11.49 -2.38
C THR A 173 -19.05 -12.26 -1.73
N TYR A 174 -17.91 -12.37 -2.41
CA TYR A 174 -16.71 -13.05 -1.89
C TYR A 174 -15.71 -12.09 -1.23
N GLY A 175 -16.07 -10.82 -1.03
CA GLY A 175 -15.25 -9.84 -0.31
C GLY A 175 -13.95 -9.45 -1.03
N VAL A 176 -13.91 -9.58 -2.36
CA VAL A 176 -12.73 -9.29 -3.20
C VAL A 176 -13.01 -8.18 -4.20
N ASP A 177 -11.94 -7.54 -4.67
CA ASP A 177 -12.03 -6.46 -5.65
C ASP A 177 -12.43 -7.00 -7.04
N PRO A 178 -13.53 -6.52 -7.65
CA PRO A 178 -13.89 -6.93 -9.02
C PRO A 178 -12.84 -6.53 -10.06
N TYR A 179 -11.94 -5.61 -9.72
CA TYR A 179 -10.82 -5.13 -10.54
C TYR A 179 -9.47 -5.67 -10.04
N THR A 180 -9.46 -6.79 -9.31
CA THR A 180 -8.24 -7.45 -8.82
C THR A 180 -7.18 -7.59 -9.92
N ASP A 181 -5.93 -7.35 -9.55
CA ASP A 181 -4.77 -7.57 -10.40
C ASP A 181 -4.17 -8.97 -10.21
N PHE A 182 -4.79 -9.83 -9.40
CA PHE A 182 -4.36 -11.22 -9.21
C PHE A 182 -4.90 -12.11 -10.34
N PRO A 183 -4.07 -12.55 -11.30
CA PRO A 183 -4.57 -13.15 -12.54
C PRO A 183 -5.41 -14.43 -12.36
N PRO A 184 -5.08 -15.36 -11.43
CA PRO A 184 -5.91 -16.54 -11.20
C PRO A 184 -7.34 -16.19 -10.75
N LEU A 185 -7.48 -15.21 -9.85
CA LEU A 185 -8.79 -14.75 -9.39
C LEU A 185 -9.52 -13.95 -10.48
N ASP A 186 -8.83 -13.06 -11.19
CA ASP A 186 -9.39 -12.30 -12.31
C ASP A 186 -10.02 -13.23 -13.36
N ALA A 187 -9.26 -14.23 -13.80
CA ALA A 187 -9.72 -15.21 -14.79
C ALA A 187 -10.94 -15.98 -14.27
N LYS A 188 -10.95 -16.35 -12.99
CA LYS A 188 -12.06 -17.08 -12.38
C LYS A 188 -13.32 -16.23 -12.29
N LEU A 189 -13.21 -15.00 -11.83
CA LEU A 189 -14.31 -14.05 -11.74
C LEU A 189 -14.91 -13.78 -13.13
N LYS A 190 -14.06 -13.61 -14.15
CA LYS A 190 -14.50 -13.44 -15.55
C LYS A 190 -15.30 -14.64 -16.03
N GLN A 191 -14.75 -15.85 -15.89
CA GLN A 191 -15.40 -17.09 -16.33
C GLN A 191 -16.78 -17.27 -15.68
N LEU A 192 -16.86 -17.07 -14.36
CA LEU A 192 -18.11 -17.26 -13.62
C LEU A 192 -19.14 -16.19 -13.93
N ALA A 193 -18.71 -14.94 -14.16
CA ALA A 193 -19.60 -13.86 -14.57
C ALA A 193 -20.17 -14.08 -15.97
N GLU A 194 -19.35 -14.51 -16.93
CA GLU A 194 -19.80 -14.85 -18.29
C GLU A 194 -20.81 -16.02 -18.26
N ALA A 195 -20.54 -17.06 -17.47
CA ALA A 195 -21.48 -18.17 -17.28
C ALA A 195 -22.80 -17.71 -16.65
N ALA A 196 -22.75 -16.81 -15.65
CA ALA A 196 -23.94 -16.25 -15.02
C ALA A 196 -24.77 -15.40 -16.01
N ALA A 197 -24.11 -14.62 -16.87
CA ALA A 197 -24.76 -13.78 -17.86
C ALA A 197 -25.49 -14.59 -18.96
N LEU A 198 -24.96 -15.77 -19.32
CA LEU A 198 -25.54 -16.65 -20.35
C LEU A 198 -26.56 -17.67 -19.82
N GLY A 199 -26.62 -17.89 -18.50
CA GLY A 199 -27.40 -18.97 -17.87
C GLY A 199 -28.53 -18.58 -16.91
N GLY A 200 -28.67 -17.31 -16.53
CA GLY A 200 -29.81 -16.73 -15.78
C GLY A 200 -30.00 -17.22 -14.33
N LEU A 201 -30.15 -16.27 -13.39
CA LEU A 201 -30.57 -16.31 -11.95
C LEU A 201 -30.31 -17.57 -11.07
N ALA A 202 -30.61 -18.79 -11.52
CA ALA A 202 -30.36 -20.03 -10.79
C ALA A 202 -28.86 -20.27 -10.50
N VAL A 203 -27.99 -19.92 -11.45
CA VAL A 203 -26.53 -19.99 -11.27
C VAL A 203 -26.04 -18.91 -10.30
N THR A 204 -26.60 -17.69 -10.38
CA THR A 204 -26.29 -16.59 -9.45
C THR A 204 -26.71 -16.93 -8.02
N GLY A 205 -27.90 -17.51 -7.83
CA GLY A 205 -28.36 -17.99 -6.53
C GLY A 205 -27.47 -19.08 -5.95
N ALA A 206 -27.02 -20.03 -6.77
CA ALA A 206 -26.08 -21.08 -6.34
C ALA A 206 -24.68 -20.53 -6.01
N LEU A 207 -24.20 -19.52 -6.75
CA LEU A 207 -22.92 -18.84 -6.51
C LEU A 207 -22.92 -18.00 -5.23
N ILE A 208 -24.07 -17.46 -4.83
CA ILE A 208 -24.25 -16.62 -3.63
C ILE A 208 -24.59 -17.47 -2.40
N ALA A 209 -25.28 -18.60 -2.55
CA ALA A 209 -25.80 -19.43 -1.46
C ALA A 209 -24.82 -20.49 -0.93
N VAL A 210 -23.51 -20.36 -1.17
CA VAL A 210 -22.51 -21.35 -0.73
C VAL A 210 -22.35 -21.31 0.80
N PRO A 211 -22.60 -22.42 1.51
CA PRO A 211 -22.34 -22.51 2.95
C PRO A 211 -20.84 -22.29 3.22
N GLY A 212 -20.52 -21.25 3.99
CA GLY A 212 -19.13 -20.88 4.34
C GLY A 212 -18.72 -19.46 3.91
N ALA A 213 -19.40 -18.84 2.94
CA ALA A 213 -19.17 -17.44 2.57
C ALA A 213 -19.59 -16.45 3.68
N ALA A 214 -20.59 -16.82 4.49
CA ALA A 214 -21.07 -16.02 5.63
C ALA A 214 -20.15 -16.07 6.88
N GLY A 215 -19.05 -16.84 6.84
CA GLY A 215 -18.22 -17.12 8.03
C GLY A 215 -16.84 -16.47 8.04
N ILE A 216 -16.46 -15.69 7.02
CA ILE A 216 -15.09 -15.18 6.86
C ILE A 216 -15.09 -13.65 6.78
N VAL A 217 -14.83 -13.00 7.92
CA VAL A 217 -14.90 -11.54 8.12
C VAL A 217 -13.60 -10.83 7.70
N VAL A 218 -13.00 -11.20 6.57
CA VAL A 218 -11.88 -10.42 6.01
C VAL A 218 -12.23 -10.03 4.59
N SER A 219 -12.90 -8.89 4.43
CA SER A 219 -13.20 -8.29 3.13
C SER A 219 -12.22 -7.14 2.88
N ASN A 220 -11.57 -7.15 1.71
CA ASN A 220 -10.69 -6.05 1.28
C ASN A 220 -11.48 -4.79 0.87
N LEU A 221 -12.81 -4.91 0.81
CA LEU A 221 -13.75 -3.83 0.52
C LEU A 221 -14.28 -3.17 1.80
N SER A 222 -14.17 -3.84 2.95
CA SER A 222 -14.70 -3.34 4.22
C SER A 222 -13.79 -2.23 4.75
N THR A 223 -14.23 -1.00 4.57
CA THR A 223 -13.62 0.19 5.16
C THR A 223 -14.67 0.99 5.89
N ALA A 224 -14.27 1.64 6.98
CA ALA A 224 -15.18 2.46 7.78
C ALA A 224 -15.64 3.73 7.03
N ASN A 225 -14.87 4.15 6.01
CA ASN A 225 -15.15 5.36 5.25
C ASN A 225 -16.15 5.08 4.12
N LYS A 226 -16.99 6.08 3.86
CA LYS A 226 -18.00 6.03 2.80
C LYS A 226 -17.69 7.09 1.76
N LEU A 227 -17.91 6.77 0.50
CA LEU A 227 -17.86 7.74 -0.59
C LEU A 227 -19.31 8.01 -1.03
N ASN A 228 -19.71 9.27 -1.04
CA ASN A 228 -21.08 9.67 -1.39
C ASN A 228 -22.18 8.89 -0.59
N ASN A 229 -21.98 8.73 0.72
CA ASN A 229 -22.85 7.97 1.64
C ASN A 229 -22.97 6.46 1.37
N MET A 230 -22.21 5.91 0.43
CA MET A 230 -22.19 4.48 0.10
C MET A 230 -20.96 3.81 0.69
N THR A 231 -21.11 2.55 1.12
CA THR A 231 -19.95 1.75 1.49
C THR A 231 -19.09 1.45 0.26
N ILE A 232 -17.80 1.22 0.45
CA ILE A 232 -16.92 0.85 -0.67
C ILE A 232 -17.32 -0.51 -1.28
N GLU A 233 -17.87 -1.41 -0.47
CA GLU A 233 -18.45 -2.67 -0.96
C GLU A 233 -19.67 -2.44 -1.86
N ASP A 234 -20.57 -1.53 -1.48
CA ASP A 234 -21.73 -1.17 -2.31
C ASP A 234 -21.29 -0.53 -3.62
N LEU A 235 -20.27 0.34 -3.59
CA LEU A 235 -19.70 0.91 -4.81
C LEU A 235 -19.11 -0.17 -5.71
N ALA A 236 -18.26 -1.05 -5.16
CA ALA A 236 -17.64 -2.15 -5.90
C ALA A 236 -18.69 -3.08 -6.52
N ARG A 237 -19.85 -3.24 -5.88
CA ARG A 237 -20.96 -4.06 -6.36
C ARG A 237 -21.82 -3.36 -7.41
N GLN A 238 -22.23 -2.12 -7.17
CA GLN A 238 -23.31 -1.46 -7.90
C GLN A 238 -22.82 -0.53 -9.01
N TYR A 239 -21.60 0.02 -8.90
CA TYR A 239 -21.09 1.06 -9.79
C TYR A 239 -20.05 0.51 -10.77
N THR A 240 -20.05 1.02 -12.00
CA THR A 240 -18.99 0.74 -12.96
C THR A 240 -17.71 1.48 -12.60
N ALA A 241 -16.58 1.09 -13.21
CA ALA A 241 -15.30 1.75 -12.99
C ALA A 241 -15.37 3.25 -13.31
N ALA A 242 -15.98 3.60 -14.46
CA ALA A 242 -16.17 4.98 -14.87
C ALA A 242 -16.99 5.77 -13.84
N GLN A 243 -18.12 5.23 -13.37
CA GLN A 243 -18.94 5.91 -12.37
C GLN A 243 -18.21 6.06 -11.03
N ILE A 244 -17.42 5.07 -10.60
CA ILE A 244 -16.58 5.18 -9.40
C ILE A 244 -15.55 6.30 -9.60
N LEU A 245 -14.84 6.34 -10.73
CA LEU A 245 -13.84 7.37 -11.00
C LEU A 245 -14.46 8.77 -11.11
N ASP A 246 -15.69 8.90 -11.63
CA ASP A 246 -16.43 10.16 -11.65
C ASP A 246 -16.81 10.63 -10.25
N LEU A 247 -17.26 9.73 -9.38
CA LEU A 247 -17.49 10.05 -7.96
C LEU A 247 -16.19 10.51 -7.27
N ASN A 248 -15.07 9.84 -7.57
CA ASN A 248 -13.76 10.26 -7.07
C ASN A 248 -13.40 11.65 -7.58
N ARG A 249 -13.56 11.93 -8.88
CA ARG A 249 -13.33 13.25 -9.49
C ARG A 249 -14.13 14.33 -8.76
N THR A 250 -15.43 14.12 -8.58
CA THR A 250 -16.30 15.07 -7.85
C THR A 250 -15.76 15.36 -6.45
N LYS A 251 -15.41 14.32 -5.67
CA LYS A 251 -14.87 14.51 -4.32
C LYS A 251 -13.49 15.16 -4.31
N LEU A 252 -12.62 14.83 -5.25
CA LEU A 252 -11.33 15.49 -5.38
C LEU A 252 -11.50 16.99 -5.70
N THR A 253 -12.43 17.35 -6.59
CA THR A 253 -12.76 18.75 -6.87
C THR A 253 -13.34 19.46 -5.64
N GLU A 254 -14.26 18.83 -4.90
CA GLU A 254 -14.79 19.38 -3.63
C GLU A 254 -13.71 19.56 -2.55
N MET A 255 -12.56 18.88 -2.67
CA MET A 255 -11.39 19.02 -1.80
C MET A 255 -10.35 20.02 -2.32
N ASP A 256 -10.69 20.79 -3.35
CA ASP A 256 -9.81 21.77 -4.02
C ASP A 256 -8.53 21.13 -4.58
N VAL A 257 -8.60 19.86 -5.01
CA VAL A 257 -7.49 19.20 -5.71
C VAL A 257 -7.39 19.78 -7.13
N PRO A 258 -6.21 20.26 -7.57
CA PRO A 258 -6.05 20.82 -8.92
C PRO A 258 -6.41 19.82 -10.03
N SER A 259 -7.12 20.27 -11.07
CA SER A 259 -7.61 19.38 -12.14
C SER A 259 -6.51 18.53 -12.80
N GLU A 260 -5.32 19.10 -13.00
CA GLU A 260 -4.17 18.34 -13.54
C GLU A 260 -3.76 17.17 -12.62
N LEU A 261 -3.74 17.42 -11.31
CA LEU A 261 -3.47 16.38 -10.32
C LEU A 261 -4.59 15.34 -10.28
N ILE A 262 -5.85 15.75 -10.41
CA ILE A 262 -6.99 14.83 -10.50
C ILE A 262 -6.80 13.89 -11.69
N GLU A 263 -6.61 14.42 -12.90
CA GLU A 263 -6.50 13.60 -14.10
C GLU A 263 -5.28 12.67 -14.05
N ARG A 264 -4.15 13.13 -13.53
CA ARG A 264 -2.97 12.30 -13.31
C ARG A 264 -3.23 11.17 -12.31
N LEU A 265 -3.91 11.47 -11.20
CA LEU A 265 -4.22 10.49 -10.17
C LEU A 265 -5.20 9.44 -10.71
N LEU A 266 -6.30 9.86 -11.34
CA LEU A 266 -7.33 8.97 -11.87
C LEU A 266 -6.83 8.10 -13.05
N ALA A 267 -5.77 8.51 -13.73
CA ALA A 267 -5.12 7.73 -14.77
C ALA A 267 -4.07 6.72 -14.24
N ASN A 268 -3.76 6.73 -12.94
CA ASN A 268 -2.76 5.85 -12.36
C ASN A 268 -3.30 4.41 -12.23
N ARG A 269 -2.86 3.54 -13.16
CA ARG A 269 -3.29 2.14 -13.28
C ARG A 269 -2.86 1.22 -12.13
N ASN A 270 -1.99 1.69 -11.24
CA ASN A 270 -1.59 0.90 -10.08
C ASN A 270 -2.68 0.87 -9.00
N TYR A 271 -3.63 1.81 -9.06
CA TYR A 271 -4.84 1.79 -8.25
C TYR A 271 -5.98 1.10 -9.00
N THR A 272 -6.70 0.22 -8.30
CA THR A 272 -8.05 -0.16 -8.75
C THR A 272 -9.02 1.01 -8.53
N PRO A 273 -10.16 1.07 -9.24
CA PRO A 273 -11.21 2.05 -8.94
C PRO A 273 -11.65 2.01 -7.47
N VAL A 274 -11.66 0.81 -6.87
CA VAL A 274 -12.02 0.59 -5.46
C VAL A 274 -10.94 1.12 -4.51
N ASP A 275 -9.66 0.93 -4.83
CA ASP A 275 -8.58 1.53 -4.04
C ASP A 275 -8.68 3.05 -4.03
N MET A 276 -8.94 3.63 -5.21
CA MET A 276 -9.10 5.07 -5.38
C MET A 276 -10.29 5.57 -4.55
N ALA A 277 -11.44 4.90 -4.63
CA ALA A 277 -12.63 5.22 -3.85
C ALA A 277 -12.37 5.17 -2.33
N ALA A 278 -11.72 4.12 -1.85
CA ALA A 278 -11.39 3.98 -0.43
C ALA A 278 -10.42 5.07 0.04
N MET A 279 -9.39 5.37 -0.76
CA MET A 279 -8.40 6.40 -0.47
C MET A 279 -9.04 7.79 -0.44
N VAL A 280 -9.83 8.15 -1.47
CA VAL A 280 -10.53 9.44 -1.54
C VAL A 280 -11.53 9.57 -0.41
N ALA A 281 -12.32 8.53 -0.11
CA ALA A 281 -13.26 8.55 1.01
C ALA A 281 -12.56 8.77 2.36
N ALA A 282 -11.41 8.13 2.57
CA ALA A 282 -10.64 8.29 3.80
C ALA A 282 -10.15 9.73 3.97
N ILE A 283 -9.53 10.32 2.94
CA ILE A 283 -9.05 11.70 3.03
C ILE A 283 -10.20 12.71 3.10
N ASP A 284 -11.29 12.46 2.38
CA ASP A 284 -12.49 13.29 2.42
C ASP A 284 -13.14 13.32 3.81
N SER A 285 -13.06 12.23 4.57
CA SER A 285 -13.57 12.16 5.95
C SER A 285 -12.90 13.16 6.91
N MET A 286 -11.69 13.63 6.59
CA MET A 286 -10.92 14.58 7.39
C MET A 286 -11.30 16.03 7.08
N LYS A 287 -12.59 16.36 7.19
CA LYS A 287 -13.21 17.60 6.67
C LYS A 287 -12.57 18.90 7.18
N THR A 288 -12.01 18.91 8.38
CA THR A 288 -11.38 20.11 8.96
C THR A 288 -9.90 20.26 8.63
N VAL A 289 -9.31 19.27 7.95
CA VAL A 289 -7.88 19.24 7.64
C VAL A 289 -7.66 19.91 6.28
N GLN A 290 -6.83 20.96 6.26
CA GLN A 290 -6.44 21.68 5.06
C GLN A 290 -5.33 20.94 4.30
N GLY A 291 -5.06 21.35 3.05
CA GLY A 291 -3.95 20.78 2.28
C GLY A 291 -4.16 19.32 1.84
N ARG A 292 -5.41 18.84 1.78
CA ARG A 292 -5.73 17.44 1.38
C ARG A 292 -5.17 17.06 0.00
N ALA A 293 -5.02 18.03 -0.92
CA ALA A 293 -4.36 17.84 -2.21
C ALA A 293 -2.91 17.33 -2.10
N VAL A 294 -2.18 17.68 -1.03
CA VAL A 294 -0.80 17.24 -0.80
C VAL A 294 -0.71 15.72 -0.64
N PHE A 295 -1.73 15.10 -0.03
CA PHE A 295 -1.80 13.64 0.06
C PHE A 295 -1.92 13.00 -1.32
N PHE A 296 -2.79 13.56 -2.17
CA PHE A 296 -3.07 13.01 -3.51
C PHE A 296 -1.89 13.20 -4.47
N ASP A 297 -1.12 14.26 -4.31
CA ASP A 297 0.13 14.45 -5.05
C ASP A 297 1.12 13.32 -4.73
N ALA A 298 1.29 13.01 -3.44
CA ALA A 298 2.11 11.88 -3.00
C ALA A 298 1.57 10.53 -3.52
N ALA A 299 0.25 10.32 -3.45
CA ALA A 299 -0.39 9.11 -3.93
C ALA A 299 -0.19 8.90 -5.44
N GLY A 300 -0.12 10.00 -6.21
CA GLY A 300 0.11 9.97 -7.66
C GLY A 300 1.48 9.39 -8.07
N ALA A 301 2.46 9.36 -7.16
CA ALA A 301 3.81 8.83 -7.44
C ALA A 301 3.91 7.30 -7.35
N ALA A 302 2.85 6.61 -6.92
CA ALA A 302 2.82 5.15 -6.87
C ALA A 302 2.99 4.57 -8.28
N ASP A 303 4.06 3.79 -8.49
CA ASP A 303 4.47 3.23 -9.78
C ASP A 303 4.29 1.71 -9.87
N GLU A 304 3.88 1.07 -8.78
CA GLU A 304 3.52 -0.35 -8.70
C GLU A 304 2.30 -0.57 -7.80
N ARG A 305 1.67 -1.74 -7.91
CA ARG A 305 0.48 -2.13 -7.15
C ARG A 305 0.66 -2.03 -5.63
N SER A 306 1.78 -2.53 -5.10
CA SER A 306 2.13 -2.51 -3.67
C SER A 306 2.20 -1.09 -3.13
N ASN A 307 2.84 -0.19 -3.88
CA ASN A 307 2.97 1.22 -3.55
C ASN A 307 1.60 1.93 -3.54
N ALA A 308 0.75 1.66 -4.53
CA ALA A 308 -0.62 2.19 -4.55
C ALA A 308 -1.45 1.69 -3.36
N TYR A 309 -1.36 0.39 -3.05
CA TYR A 309 -2.07 -0.17 -1.90
C TYR A 309 -1.54 0.35 -0.56
N PHE A 310 -0.24 0.60 -0.44
CA PHE A 310 0.36 1.27 0.71
C PHE A 310 -0.25 2.66 0.92
N MET A 311 -0.35 3.47 -0.14
CA MET A 311 -0.94 4.81 -0.08
C MET A 311 -2.42 4.77 0.30
N ARG A 312 -3.21 3.86 -0.28
CA ARG A 312 -4.60 3.61 0.14
C ARG A 312 -4.66 3.33 1.64
N ARG A 313 -3.87 2.37 2.13
CA ARG A 313 -3.89 2.01 3.56
C ARG A 313 -3.41 3.12 4.46
N GLN A 314 -2.45 3.92 4.02
CA GLN A 314 -2.01 5.11 4.76
C GLN A 314 -3.15 6.12 4.89
N ALA A 315 -3.92 6.39 3.82
CA ALA A 315 -5.07 7.29 3.88
C ALA A 315 -6.09 6.83 4.95
N GLU A 316 -6.40 5.54 4.97
CA GLU A 316 -7.34 4.95 5.93
C GLU A 316 -6.82 5.02 7.37
N LEU A 317 -5.52 4.82 7.58
CA LEU A 317 -4.86 4.96 8.89
C LEU A 317 -4.86 6.42 9.38
N LEU A 318 -4.59 7.38 8.50
CA LEU A 318 -4.65 8.81 8.82
C LEU A 318 -6.08 9.25 9.17
N ALA A 319 -7.08 8.77 8.42
CA ALA A 319 -8.49 9.02 8.71
C ALA A 319 -8.91 8.44 10.08
N ALA A 320 -8.46 7.22 10.40
CA ALA A 320 -8.71 6.59 11.69
C ALA A 320 -8.04 7.36 12.85
N GLU A 321 -6.83 7.87 12.62
CA GLU A 321 -6.13 8.75 13.58
C GLU A 321 -6.88 10.06 13.80
N TYR A 322 -7.30 10.73 12.73
CA TYR A 322 -8.10 11.96 12.79
C TYR A 322 -9.43 11.76 13.54
N LYS A 323 -10.08 10.62 13.34
CA LYS A 323 -11.31 10.25 14.05
C LYS A 323 -11.07 10.05 15.55
N ARG A 324 -9.92 9.48 15.94
CA ARG A 324 -9.52 9.31 17.34
C ARG A 324 -9.06 10.61 17.99
N HIS A 325 -8.43 11.48 17.22
CA HIS A 325 -7.85 12.74 17.67
C HIS A 325 -8.12 13.86 16.65
N SER A 326 -9.14 14.69 16.89
CA SER A 326 -9.56 15.73 15.93
C SER A 326 -8.77 17.04 16.05
N SER A 327 -7.47 16.95 16.37
CA SER A 327 -6.59 18.11 16.64
C SER A 327 -5.55 18.34 15.54
N TYR A 328 -5.92 18.13 14.27
CA TYR A 328 -5.04 18.32 13.10
C TYR A 328 -5.51 19.50 12.24
N ASN A 329 -4.55 20.28 11.73
CA ASN A 329 -4.80 21.49 10.94
C ASN A 329 -4.65 21.26 9.43
N HIS A 330 -3.57 20.60 9.01
CA HIS A 330 -3.27 20.41 7.60
C HIS A 330 -2.42 19.16 7.34
N ILE A 331 -2.37 18.73 6.09
CA ILE A 331 -1.45 17.68 5.60
C ILE A 331 -0.24 18.34 4.95
N VAL A 332 0.95 17.80 5.23
CA VAL A 332 2.19 18.10 4.50
C VAL A 332 2.82 16.81 4.00
N THR A 333 3.84 16.93 3.15
CA THR A 333 4.79 15.85 2.86
C THR A 333 6.13 16.15 3.51
N LEU A 334 6.71 15.17 4.20
CA LEU A 334 8.08 15.24 4.70
C LEU A 334 8.89 14.17 4.01
N GLY A 335 9.85 14.57 3.16
CA GLY A 335 10.50 13.65 2.24
C GLY A 335 9.46 12.74 1.60
N GLY A 336 8.45 13.31 0.96
CA GLY A 336 7.51 12.55 0.17
C GLY A 336 6.54 11.60 0.89
N LEU A 337 6.61 11.41 2.21
CA LEU A 337 5.56 10.69 2.94
C LEU A 337 4.57 11.72 3.51
N PRO A 338 3.25 11.49 3.42
CA PRO A 338 2.26 12.36 4.04
C PRO A 338 2.30 12.34 5.58
N PHE A 339 2.20 13.52 6.18
CA PHE A 339 2.07 13.76 7.63
C PHE A 339 0.91 14.70 7.91
N LEU A 340 0.16 14.41 8.96
CA LEU A 340 -0.76 15.36 9.59
C LEU A 340 0.05 16.32 10.46
N VAL A 341 -0.30 17.59 10.46
CA VAL A 341 0.25 18.58 11.38
C VAL A 341 -0.80 18.89 12.43
N ALA A 342 -0.48 18.56 13.67
CA ALA A 342 -1.34 18.81 14.82
C ALA A 342 -1.39 20.30 15.16
N LYS A 343 -2.45 20.73 15.85
CA LYS A 343 -2.64 22.10 16.33
C LYS A 343 -1.53 22.59 17.24
N ASP A 344 -0.87 21.67 17.93
CA ASP A 344 0.30 21.92 18.79
C ASP A 344 1.64 21.92 18.04
N GLY A 345 1.61 21.85 16.70
CA GLY A 345 2.80 21.89 15.84
C GLY A 345 3.53 20.55 15.68
N ARG A 346 3.00 19.44 16.22
CA ARG A 346 3.59 18.11 16.00
C ARG A 346 3.29 17.58 14.61
N PHE A 347 4.28 16.96 13.98
CA PHE A 347 4.12 16.22 12.72
C PHE A 347 3.83 14.75 13.05
N VAL A 348 2.68 14.23 12.63
CA VAL A 348 2.24 12.87 12.92
C VAL A 348 1.95 12.14 11.62
N THR A 349 2.55 10.98 11.40
CA THR A 349 2.12 10.06 10.34
C THR A 349 1.66 8.75 10.96
N VAL A 350 0.71 8.09 10.30
CA VAL A 350 0.34 6.71 10.58
C VAL A 350 0.55 5.94 9.29
N ALA A 351 1.62 5.13 9.26
CA ALA A 351 2.08 4.46 8.05
C ALA A 351 1.93 2.94 8.19
N PRO A 352 1.51 2.22 7.13
CA PRO A 352 1.45 0.77 7.13
C PRO A 352 2.85 0.15 6.96
N LEU A 353 3.74 0.43 7.92
CA LEU A 353 5.08 -0.15 8.01
C LEU A 353 5.07 -1.32 8.98
N ASP A 354 5.64 -2.45 8.57
CA ASP A 354 5.52 -3.71 9.29
C ASP A 354 6.71 -4.00 10.22
N ALA A 355 7.91 -3.60 9.80
CA ALA A 355 9.15 -3.97 10.48
C ALA A 355 10.25 -2.92 10.24
N LEU A 356 10.14 -1.77 10.93
CA LEU A 356 11.06 -0.66 10.78
C LEU A 356 12.43 -0.96 11.40
N SER A 357 13.46 -1.04 10.57
CA SER A 357 14.84 -1.34 10.98
C SER A 357 15.77 -0.20 10.58
N TRP A 358 16.90 0.00 11.27
CA TRP A 358 17.88 1.05 10.97
C TRP A 358 18.93 0.57 9.96
N THR A 359 18.50 0.44 8.71
CA THR A 359 19.34 0.08 7.57
C THR A 359 19.90 1.34 6.92
N PRO A 360 20.89 1.23 6.00
CA PRO A 360 21.34 2.38 5.23
C PRO A 360 20.20 3.10 4.49
N GLU A 361 19.27 2.36 3.90
CA GLU A 361 18.15 2.92 3.15
C GLU A 361 17.12 3.63 4.05
N THR A 362 16.67 2.96 5.12
CA THR A 362 15.66 3.53 6.03
C THR A 362 16.21 4.74 6.77
N SER A 363 17.48 4.69 7.20
CA SER A 363 18.15 5.80 7.87
C SER A 363 18.28 7.02 6.95
N ALA A 364 18.69 6.84 5.69
CA ALA A 364 18.75 7.93 4.72
C ALA A 364 17.38 8.60 4.55
N ARG A 365 16.31 7.79 4.47
CA ARG A 365 14.95 8.30 4.33
C ARG A 365 14.47 9.06 5.57
N LEU A 366 14.68 8.51 6.76
CA LEU A 366 14.28 9.13 8.01
C LEU A 366 15.08 10.41 8.29
N ASN A 367 16.34 10.48 7.87
CA ASN A 367 17.11 11.72 7.88
C ASN A 367 16.53 12.77 6.92
N ALA A 368 16.10 12.37 5.72
CA ALA A 368 15.41 13.27 4.79
C ALA A 368 14.09 13.81 5.38
N PHE A 369 13.31 12.97 6.06
CA PHE A 369 12.10 13.41 6.78
C PHE A 369 12.44 14.43 7.86
N THR A 370 13.49 14.16 8.65
CA THR A 370 13.95 15.04 9.72
C THR A 370 14.39 16.40 9.17
N LYS A 371 15.15 16.41 8.06
CA LYS A 371 15.58 17.62 7.38
C LYS A 371 14.37 18.44 6.92
N ALA A 372 13.45 17.83 6.17
CA ALA A 372 12.25 18.51 5.67
C ALA A 372 11.37 19.05 6.81
N ARG A 373 11.25 18.30 7.92
CA ARG A 373 10.51 18.73 9.11
C ARG A 373 11.10 20.01 9.72
N ASN A 374 12.42 20.04 9.86
CA ASN A 374 13.14 21.17 10.46
C ASN A 374 13.15 22.40 9.54
N GLU A 375 13.07 22.21 8.21
CA GLU A 375 12.91 23.30 7.24
C GLU A 375 11.52 23.97 7.33
N LEU A 376 10.47 23.19 7.65
CA LEU A 376 9.12 23.75 7.85
C LEU A 376 8.96 24.43 9.21
N VAL A 377 9.40 23.78 10.29
CA VAL A 377 9.31 24.32 11.65
C VAL A 377 10.55 23.89 12.43
N ASP A 378 11.41 24.86 12.76
CA ASP A 378 12.62 24.61 13.54
C ASP A 378 12.29 23.99 14.90
N LYS A 379 13.08 23.01 15.32
CA LYS A 379 12.94 22.25 16.59
C LYS A 379 11.56 21.60 16.81
N SER A 380 10.80 21.36 15.75
CA SER A 380 9.53 20.63 15.82
C SER A 380 9.71 19.17 16.24
N ARG A 381 8.68 18.62 16.88
CA ARG A 381 8.63 17.21 17.27
C ARG A 381 7.86 16.42 16.23
N GLY A 382 8.31 15.19 16.01
CA GLY A 382 7.67 14.28 15.08
C GLY A 382 7.23 12.99 15.76
N GLU A 383 6.19 12.38 15.22
CA GLU A 383 5.64 11.10 15.67
C GLU A 383 5.39 10.20 14.46
N ILE A 384 6.09 9.07 14.43
CA ILE A 384 5.93 8.04 13.40
C ILE A 384 5.18 6.89 14.03
N ARG A 385 3.92 6.75 13.68
CA ARG A 385 3.10 5.63 14.13
C ARG A 385 3.04 4.58 13.04
N ILE A 386 3.28 3.31 13.39
CA ILE A 386 3.40 2.21 12.44
C ILE A 386 2.49 1.05 12.80
N THR A 387 2.05 0.28 11.80
CA THR A 387 1.18 -0.90 12.01
C THR A 387 1.92 -2.06 12.65
N GLY A 388 3.22 -2.18 12.40
CA GLY A 388 4.07 -3.22 12.97
C GLY A 388 4.99 -2.73 14.07
N THR A 389 6.25 -3.19 14.05
CA THR A 389 7.24 -2.93 15.10
C THR A 389 8.50 -2.26 14.55
N ALA A 390 9.24 -1.57 15.41
CA ALA A 390 10.54 -0.99 15.14
C ALA A 390 11.61 -1.63 16.01
N SER A 391 12.80 -1.86 15.43
CA SER A 391 13.93 -2.41 16.18
C SER A 391 14.38 -1.47 17.31
N ALA A 392 15.15 -2.02 18.26
CA ALA A 392 15.73 -1.20 19.33
C ALA A 392 16.67 -0.12 18.77
N LEU A 393 17.45 -0.44 17.74
CA LEU A 393 18.35 0.52 17.10
C LEU A 393 17.56 1.61 16.37
N ALA A 394 16.54 1.25 15.58
CA ALA A 394 15.69 2.22 14.89
C ALA A 394 15.03 3.19 15.87
N LYS A 395 14.45 2.68 16.97
CA LYS A 395 13.86 3.52 18.02
C LYS A 395 14.88 4.46 18.66
N LYS A 396 16.08 3.97 18.97
CA LYS A 396 17.16 4.79 19.54
C LYS A 396 17.57 5.93 18.60
N GLN A 397 17.77 5.63 17.32
CA GLN A 397 18.22 6.61 16.32
C GLN A 397 17.13 7.62 15.99
N LEU A 398 15.88 7.17 15.82
CA LEU A 398 14.72 8.04 15.62
C LEU A 398 14.52 9.01 16.79
N LYS A 399 14.67 8.53 18.03
CA LYS A 399 14.61 9.40 19.21
C LYS A 399 15.69 10.48 19.18
N ALA A 400 16.92 10.14 18.76
CA ALA A 400 18.00 11.13 18.60
C ALA A 400 17.69 12.19 17.51
N LEU A 401 16.90 11.82 16.50
CA LEU A 401 16.40 12.72 15.46
C LEU A 401 15.11 13.47 15.85
N GLY A 402 14.64 13.34 17.09
CA GLY A 402 13.44 14.02 17.58
C GLY A 402 12.12 13.37 17.15
N TRP A 403 12.15 12.08 16.78
CA TRP A 403 10.96 11.28 16.47
C TRP A 403 10.57 10.37 17.63
N THR A 404 9.27 10.35 17.93
CA THR A 404 8.67 9.30 18.77
C THR A 404 8.10 8.23 17.86
N VAL A 405 8.38 6.95 18.16
CA VAL A 405 7.82 5.82 17.41
C VAL A 405 6.71 5.19 18.23
N VAL A 406 5.53 5.01 17.61
CA VAL A 406 4.41 4.30 18.22
C VAL A 406 4.08 3.07 17.38
N GLU A 407 4.24 1.90 17.96
CA GLU A 407 4.11 0.60 17.29
C GLU A 407 2.66 0.10 17.32
N ASN A 408 2.37 -0.94 16.53
CA ASN A 408 1.12 -1.71 16.56
C ASN A 408 -0.18 -0.89 16.39
N GLN A 409 -0.13 0.17 15.57
CA GLN A 409 -1.30 0.96 15.28
C GLN A 409 -2.38 0.15 14.56
N ARG A 410 -3.63 0.39 14.93
CA ARG A 410 -4.80 -0.20 14.29
C ARG A 410 -5.56 0.90 13.55
N GLY A 411 -5.94 0.59 12.31
CA GLY A 411 -6.84 1.40 11.49
C GLY A 411 -8.29 1.09 11.78
#